data_AF-A0A2A9N9G6-F1
#
_entry.id   AF-A0A2A9N9G6-F1
#
_cell.length_a   1.000
_cell.length_b   1.000
_cell.length_c   1.000
_cell.angle_alpha   90.00
_cell.angle_beta   90.00
_cell.angle_gamma   90.00
#
_symmetry.space_group_name_H-M   'P 1'
#
loop_
_entity.id
_entity.type
_entity.pdbx_description
1 polymer ?
#
loop_
_entity_poly.entity_id
_entity_poly.type
_entity_poly.pdbx_seq_one_letter_code
_entity_poly.pdbx_strand_id
1 'polypeptide(L)'
;MWGGYSGYGGYGGHGGYSGHGGPTGYSASYANYNSYVNGPPAPQIQWHTASAAACSFVNSGKDKVDPTKLKLYHSPVKSNAAYGKPIGVGLQIDGGVVMPLIRMELDATQQRGIHFVAFQLSDWSKKVEAVIYPTDQITSPPGRELLYLSILKTFENATAEQLWDHWTTGNPVK
;
A
#
# COMPACT_ATOMS: atom_id res chain seq x y z
N MET A 1 -43.36 -38.54 -44.06
CA MET A 1 -42.23 -39.04 -44.85
C MET A 1 -41.00 -39.10 -43.94
N TRP A 2 -40.32 -40.23 -43.97
CA TRP A 2 -39.25 -40.67 -43.09
C TRP A 2 -37.85 -40.25 -43.59
N GLY A 3 -36.89 -40.22 -42.66
CA GLY A 3 -35.44 -40.45 -42.90
C GLY A 3 -34.55 -39.27 -42.51
N GLY A 4 -33.53 -39.39 -41.65
CA GLY A 4 -32.92 -40.56 -41.01
C GLY A 4 -31.89 -40.17 -39.94
N TYR A 5 -31.63 -41.11 -39.04
CA TYR A 5 -30.68 -41.11 -37.92
C TYR A 5 -29.22 -41.29 -38.35
N SER A 6 -28.25 -40.78 -37.56
CA SER A 6 -27.34 -41.59 -36.72
C SER A 6 -26.02 -40.87 -36.37
N GLY A 7 -25.61 -41.00 -35.10
CA GLY A 7 -24.28 -40.63 -34.62
C GLY A 7 -24.17 -40.57 -33.10
N TYR A 8 -24.47 -41.68 -32.40
CA TYR A 8 -24.19 -41.88 -30.97
C TYR A 8 -22.83 -42.57 -30.77
N GLY A 9 -22.10 -42.18 -29.72
CA GLY A 9 -20.99 -42.95 -29.14
C GLY A 9 -20.03 -42.02 -28.39
N GLY A 10 -19.75 -42.15 -27.09
CA GLY A 10 -20.23 -43.09 -26.08
C GLY A 10 -19.81 -42.56 -24.70
N TYR A 11 -20.65 -42.77 -23.70
CA TYR A 11 -20.35 -42.56 -22.29
C TYR A 11 -20.10 -43.93 -21.64
N GLY A 12 -19.02 -44.06 -20.87
CA GLY A 12 -18.79 -45.22 -20.01
C GLY A 12 -17.33 -45.39 -19.62
N GLY A 13 -17.00 -45.08 -18.36
CA GLY A 13 -15.67 -45.32 -17.80
C GLY A 13 -15.47 -44.70 -16.42
N HIS A 14 -16.19 -45.20 -15.41
CA HIS A 14 -15.90 -44.96 -13.99
C HIS A 14 -14.62 -45.70 -13.57
N GLY A 15 -13.80 -45.10 -12.70
CA GLY A 15 -12.82 -45.85 -11.93
C GLY A 15 -11.69 -45.06 -11.27
N GLY A 16 -11.96 -44.50 -10.09
CA GLY A 16 -11.02 -44.52 -8.96
C GLY A 16 -9.96 -43.41 -8.86
N TYR A 17 -10.27 -42.36 -8.08
CA TYR A 17 -9.28 -41.75 -7.18
C TYR A 17 -9.91 -41.57 -5.80
N SER A 18 -9.50 -42.45 -4.90
CA SER A 18 -9.58 -42.32 -3.45
C SER A 18 -8.64 -41.21 -2.99
N GLY A 19 -9.10 -40.31 -2.12
CA GLY A 19 -8.19 -39.42 -1.38
C GLY A 19 -8.79 -38.09 -0.93
N HIS A 20 -9.12 -38.04 0.35
CA HIS A 20 -9.10 -36.87 1.24
C HIS A 20 -10.15 -35.75 1.06
N GLY A 21 -11.09 -35.73 2.01
CA GLY A 21 -11.91 -34.56 2.29
C GLY A 21 -11.13 -33.49 3.07
N GLY A 22 -11.23 -32.24 2.59
CA GLY A 22 -11.11 -30.96 3.31
C GLY A 22 -9.77 -30.57 3.95
N PRO A 23 -9.52 -29.25 4.19
CA PRO A 23 -10.41 -28.12 3.97
C PRO A 23 -10.05 -27.28 2.74
N THR A 24 -11.10 -26.75 2.15
CA THR A 24 -11.14 -25.66 1.19
C THR A 24 -10.32 -24.44 1.62
N GLY A 25 -9.58 -23.86 0.67
CA GLY A 25 -9.51 -22.40 0.57
C GLY A 25 -8.17 -21.74 0.84
N TYR A 26 -7.14 -22.01 0.04
CA TYR A 26 -6.04 -21.05 -0.21
C TYR A 26 -5.35 -21.42 -1.54
N SER A 27 -5.94 -21.10 -2.68
CA SER A 27 -5.23 -21.25 -3.97
C SER A 27 -5.49 -20.14 -5.00
N ALA A 28 -6.28 -19.12 -4.68
CA ALA A 28 -6.44 -17.94 -5.54
C ALA A 28 -5.43 -16.81 -5.26
N SER A 29 -4.65 -16.89 -4.18
CA SER A 29 -3.78 -15.79 -3.71
C SER A 29 -2.38 -15.76 -4.33
N TYR A 30 -1.86 -16.87 -4.87
CA TYR A 30 -0.53 -16.88 -5.51
C TYR A 30 -0.55 -16.52 -7.00
N ALA A 31 -1.64 -16.82 -7.71
CA ALA A 31 -1.75 -16.50 -9.14
C ALA A 31 -1.96 -14.99 -9.39
N ASN A 32 -2.63 -14.29 -8.46
CA ASN A 32 -2.77 -12.82 -8.52
C ASN A 32 -1.52 -12.08 -8.05
N TYR A 33 -0.68 -12.68 -7.21
CA TYR A 33 0.57 -12.03 -6.77
C TYR A 33 1.48 -11.73 -7.97
N ASN A 34 1.69 -12.70 -8.86
CA ASN A 34 2.56 -12.58 -10.03
C ASN A 34 2.08 -11.58 -11.11
N SER A 35 0.78 -11.24 -11.17
CA SER A 35 0.29 -10.19 -12.08
C SER A 35 0.45 -8.77 -11.53
N TYR A 36 0.55 -8.60 -10.20
CA TYR A 36 0.91 -7.32 -9.57
C TYR A 36 2.42 -7.11 -9.46
N VAL A 37 3.23 -8.18 -9.33
CA VAL A 37 4.71 -8.05 -9.41
C VAL A 37 5.16 -7.69 -10.84
N ASN A 38 4.31 -7.95 -11.84
CA ASN A 38 4.50 -7.53 -13.24
C ASN A 38 3.51 -6.42 -13.66
N GLY A 39 2.83 -5.77 -12.71
CA GLY A 39 2.02 -4.59 -12.99
C GLY A 39 2.91 -3.42 -13.45
N PRO A 40 2.37 -2.44 -14.21
CA PRO A 40 3.15 -1.27 -14.55
C PRO A 40 3.74 -0.69 -13.26
N PRO A 41 5.05 -0.34 -13.23
CA PRO A 41 5.65 0.26 -12.06
C PRO A 41 4.75 1.40 -11.63
N ALA A 42 4.46 1.47 -10.32
CA ALA A 42 3.79 2.63 -9.76
C ALA A 42 4.43 3.87 -10.40
N PRO A 43 3.68 4.79 -11.07
CA PRO A 43 4.31 5.90 -11.78
C PRO A 43 5.17 6.64 -10.79
N GLN A 44 6.49 6.41 -10.85
CA GLN A 44 7.45 6.87 -9.85
C GLN A 44 7.34 8.40 -9.69
N ILE A 45 6.93 9.07 -10.79
CA ILE A 45 6.66 10.50 -10.90
C ILE A 45 5.53 10.96 -9.95
N GLN A 46 4.41 10.24 -9.84
CA GLN A 46 3.28 10.65 -8.99
C GLN A 46 3.62 10.50 -7.51
N TRP A 47 4.25 9.39 -7.13
CA TRP A 47 4.65 9.13 -5.76
C TRP A 47 5.73 10.11 -5.28
N HIS A 48 6.75 10.37 -6.11
CA HIS A 48 7.85 11.30 -5.76
C HIS A 48 7.37 12.73 -5.63
N THR A 49 6.48 13.18 -6.53
CA THR A 49 5.90 14.52 -6.44
C THR A 49 5.07 14.68 -5.16
N ALA A 50 4.26 13.68 -4.81
CA ALA A 50 3.43 13.73 -3.61
C ALA A 50 4.26 13.70 -2.31
N SER A 51 5.31 12.87 -2.24
CA SER A 51 6.20 12.80 -1.08
C SER A 51 7.00 14.08 -0.89
N ALA A 52 7.57 14.63 -1.96
CA ALA A 52 8.31 15.88 -1.92
C ALA A 52 7.42 17.07 -1.53
N ALA A 53 6.19 17.13 -2.04
CA ALA A 53 5.22 18.15 -1.66
C ALA A 53 4.83 18.05 -0.18
N ALA A 54 4.61 16.83 0.32
CA ALA A 54 4.31 16.59 1.73
C ALA A 54 5.48 17.00 2.64
N CYS A 55 6.72 16.60 2.32
CA CYS A 55 7.92 17.02 3.06
C CYS A 55 8.14 18.54 3.02
N SER A 56 7.92 19.17 1.87
CA SER A 56 8.00 20.63 1.72
C SER A 56 6.97 21.33 2.60
N PHE A 57 5.77 20.78 2.70
CA PHE A 57 4.72 21.30 3.57
C PHE A 57 5.09 21.19 5.06
N VAL A 58 5.62 20.05 5.51
CA VAL A 58 6.10 19.87 6.90
C VAL A 58 7.10 20.98 7.25
N ASN A 59 8.00 21.32 6.33
CA ASN A 59 9.03 22.34 6.46
C ASN A 59 8.61 23.76 6.06
N SER A 60 7.35 24.01 5.71
CA SER A 60 6.90 25.35 5.26
C SER A 60 6.81 26.38 6.38
N GLY A 61 6.84 25.92 7.63
CA GLY A 61 6.78 26.75 8.83
C GLY A 61 8.12 27.37 9.25
N LYS A 62 8.11 28.01 10.43
CA LYS A 62 9.31 28.58 11.06
C LYS A 62 10.32 27.51 11.50
N ASP A 63 9.82 26.35 11.90
CA ASP A 63 10.62 25.23 12.38
C ASP A 63 10.94 24.29 11.21
N LYS A 64 12.13 23.70 11.22
CA LYS A 64 12.58 22.74 10.21
C LYS A 64 12.83 21.38 10.83
N VAL A 65 12.51 20.33 10.08
CA VAL A 65 12.77 18.95 10.48
C VAL A 65 14.27 18.71 10.61
N ASP A 66 14.66 18.15 11.74
CA ASP A 66 15.96 17.53 11.97
C ASP A 66 15.81 16.01 11.73
N PRO A 67 16.32 15.46 10.63
CA PRO A 67 16.11 14.06 10.27
C PRO A 67 16.62 13.08 11.34
N THR A 68 17.65 13.46 12.10
CA THR A 68 18.27 12.61 13.14
C THR A 68 17.35 12.38 14.34
N LYS A 69 16.33 13.23 14.52
CA LYS A 69 15.34 13.15 15.59
C LYS A 69 14.09 12.37 15.19
N LEU A 70 13.96 12.00 13.92
CA LEU A 70 12.79 11.29 13.43
C LEU A 70 12.74 9.86 13.94
N LYS A 71 11.53 9.36 14.15
CA LYS A 71 11.23 7.97 14.44
C LYS A 71 10.24 7.43 13.41
N LEU A 72 10.34 6.13 13.13
CA LEU A 72 9.37 5.45 12.29
C LEU A 72 8.00 5.46 12.97
N TYR A 73 6.99 5.92 12.23
CA TYR A 73 5.61 5.80 12.65
C TYR A 73 5.02 4.53 12.03
N HIS A 74 4.57 3.63 12.90
CA HIS A 74 3.98 2.36 12.50
C HIS A 74 2.46 2.44 12.52
N SER A 75 1.80 1.74 11.60
CA SER A 75 0.33 1.70 11.55
C SER A 75 -0.23 1.16 12.86
N PRO A 76 -1.08 1.95 13.58
CA PRO A 76 -1.60 1.54 14.89
C PRO A 76 -2.87 0.69 14.80
N VAL A 77 -3.51 0.61 13.63
CA VAL A 77 -4.85 0.04 13.46
C VAL A 77 -4.76 -1.47 13.24
N LYS A 78 -5.09 -2.26 14.26
CA LYS A 78 -5.02 -3.75 14.23
C LYS A 78 -5.84 -4.40 13.12
N SER A 79 -6.93 -3.77 12.69
CA SER A 79 -7.80 -4.27 11.62
C SER A 79 -7.29 -3.95 10.21
N ASN A 80 -6.22 -3.16 10.06
CA ASN A 80 -5.65 -2.81 8.76
C ASN A 80 -4.50 -3.78 8.41
N ALA A 81 -4.41 -4.24 7.16
CA ALA A 81 -3.32 -5.11 6.70
C ALA A 81 -1.92 -4.48 6.85
N ALA A 82 -1.84 -3.16 6.98
CA ALA A 82 -0.61 -2.43 7.28
C ALA A 82 -0.22 -2.41 8.77
N TYR A 83 -1.00 -3.02 9.67
CA TYR A 83 -0.73 -3.01 11.12
C TYR A 83 0.73 -3.38 11.44
N GLY A 84 1.39 -2.55 12.24
CA GLY A 84 2.78 -2.75 12.63
C GLY A 84 3.82 -2.52 11.53
N LYS A 85 3.43 -2.14 10.31
CA LYS A 85 4.37 -1.73 9.24
C LYS A 85 4.73 -0.25 9.38
N PRO A 86 5.95 0.16 9.01
CA PRO A 86 6.30 1.58 8.93
C PRO A 86 5.47 2.23 7.82
N ILE A 87 4.66 3.22 8.17
CA ILE A 87 3.82 3.98 7.23
C ILE A 87 4.19 5.46 7.19
N GLY A 88 5.11 5.90 8.05
CA GLY A 88 5.35 7.31 8.31
C GLY A 88 6.66 7.56 9.03
N VAL A 89 6.97 8.84 9.18
CA VAL A 89 7.95 9.34 10.15
C VAL A 89 7.32 10.40 11.02
N GLY A 90 7.82 10.52 12.25
CA GLY A 90 7.30 11.44 13.24
C GLY A 90 8.31 11.78 14.31
N LEU A 91 7.86 12.59 15.27
CA LEU A 91 8.63 12.92 16.45
C LEU A 91 8.12 12.12 17.63
N GLN A 92 9.05 11.63 18.45
CA GLN A 92 8.68 11.05 19.72
C GLN A 92 8.27 12.17 20.68
N ILE A 93 7.08 12.06 21.24
CA ILE A 93 6.59 12.92 22.30
C ILE A 93 6.76 12.25 23.67
N ASP A 94 6.49 13.00 24.73
CA ASP A 94 6.48 12.47 26.09
C ASP A 94 5.57 11.24 26.19
N GLY A 95 6.05 10.22 26.93
CA GLY A 95 5.40 8.91 27.00
C GLY A 95 5.82 7.93 25.90
N GLY A 96 6.80 8.28 25.06
CA GLY A 96 7.38 7.37 24.07
C GLY A 96 6.53 7.14 22.83
N VAL A 97 5.43 7.86 22.69
CA VAL A 97 4.53 7.80 21.53
C VAL A 97 5.17 8.56 20.37
N VAL A 98 5.13 7.99 19.16
CA VAL A 98 5.54 8.69 17.94
C VAL A 98 4.33 9.42 17.37
N MET A 99 4.39 10.75 17.33
CA MET A 99 3.39 11.59 16.67
C MET A 99 3.80 11.80 15.20
N PRO A 100 2.99 11.35 14.23
CA PRO A 100 3.38 11.33 12.82
C PRO A 100 3.42 12.73 12.21
N LEU A 101 4.58 13.14 11.70
CA LEU A 101 4.72 14.37 10.90
C LEU A 101 4.25 14.16 9.46
N ILE A 102 4.57 13.00 8.90
CA ILE A 102 4.14 12.57 7.57
C ILE A 102 3.87 11.07 7.62
N ARG A 103 2.73 10.64 7.07
CA ARG A 103 2.36 9.23 6.97
C ARG A 103 1.58 8.98 5.69
N MET A 104 1.71 7.79 5.14
CA MET A 104 0.86 7.33 4.04
C MET A 104 -0.42 6.72 4.61
N GLU A 105 -1.53 7.00 3.94
CA GLU A 105 -2.83 6.43 4.25
C GLU A 105 -3.48 5.85 3.00
N LEU A 106 -4.35 4.87 3.25
CA LEU A 106 -5.25 4.29 2.27
C LEU A 106 -6.67 4.73 2.62
N ASP A 107 -7.23 5.61 1.81
CA ASP A 107 -8.61 6.06 1.94
C ASP A 107 -9.54 5.04 1.26
N ALA A 108 -10.24 4.24 2.07
CA ALA A 108 -11.25 3.29 1.61
C ALA A 108 -12.58 3.96 1.21
N THR A 109 -12.78 5.25 1.54
CA THR A 109 -14.07 5.96 1.47
C THR A 109 -14.24 6.88 0.25
N GLN A 110 -13.41 6.69 -0.78
CA GLN A 110 -13.70 6.94 -2.20
C GLN A 110 -13.23 8.24 -2.87
N GLN A 111 -12.23 8.97 -2.38
CA GLN A 111 -11.67 10.08 -3.18
C GLN A 111 -10.15 10.05 -3.37
N ARG A 112 -9.40 9.61 -2.36
CA ARG A 112 -7.94 9.87 -2.35
C ARG A 112 -7.06 8.65 -2.54
N GLY A 113 -7.65 7.46 -2.70
CA GLY A 113 -6.95 6.18 -2.86
C GLY A 113 -5.76 6.06 -1.90
N ILE A 114 -4.54 6.25 -2.42
CA ILE A 114 -3.29 6.26 -1.65
C ILE A 114 -2.76 7.70 -1.60
N HIS A 115 -2.48 8.22 -0.42
CA HIS A 115 -2.02 9.60 -0.24
C HIS A 115 -1.11 9.76 0.99
N PHE A 116 -0.33 10.82 1.01
CA PHE A 116 0.35 11.28 2.22
C PHE A 116 -0.56 12.21 3.02
N VAL A 117 -0.54 12.07 4.34
CA VAL A 117 -1.02 13.06 5.30
C VAL A 117 0.20 13.65 5.97
N ALA A 118 0.39 14.97 5.86
CA ALA A 118 1.51 15.68 6.45
C ALA A 118 1.06 16.87 7.30
N PHE A 119 1.76 17.11 8.40
CA PHE A 119 1.49 18.18 9.37
C PHE A 119 2.63 19.20 9.36
N GLN A 120 2.29 20.49 9.42
CA GLN A 120 3.33 21.53 9.49
C GLN A 120 4.02 21.46 10.85
N LEU A 121 5.36 21.39 10.87
CA LEU A 121 6.12 21.16 12.11
C LEU A 121 5.87 22.26 13.17
N SER A 122 5.77 23.51 12.74
CA SER A 122 5.54 24.65 13.63
C SER A 122 4.08 24.87 14.01
N ASP A 123 3.14 24.15 13.40
CA ASP A 123 1.71 24.31 13.59
C ASP A 123 0.96 23.02 13.21
N TRP A 124 0.85 22.12 14.18
CA TRP A 124 0.23 20.80 14.02
C TRP A 124 -1.27 20.84 13.71
N SER A 125 -1.91 22.01 13.79
CA SER A 125 -3.30 22.17 13.32
C SER A 125 -3.40 22.21 11.79
N LYS A 126 -2.30 22.55 11.11
CA LYS A 126 -2.23 22.60 9.65
C LYS A 126 -1.79 21.27 9.09
N LYS A 127 -2.58 20.75 8.15
CA LYS A 127 -2.28 19.53 7.41
C LYS A 127 -2.43 19.72 5.90
N VAL A 128 -1.71 18.90 5.14
CA VAL A 128 -1.93 18.68 3.72
C VAL A 128 -2.14 17.20 3.44
N GLU A 129 -2.91 16.92 2.40
CA GLU A 129 -3.10 15.58 1.87
C GLU A 129 -2.58 15.56 0.42
N ALA A 130 -1.42 14.92 0.21
CA ALA A 130 -0.78 14.83 -1.10
C ALA A 130 -1.10 13.48 -1.75
N VAL A 131 -1.98 13.49 -2.75
CA VAL A 131 -2.50 12.28 -3.39
C VAL A 131 -1.44 11.66 -4.30
N ILE A 132 -1.16 10.36 -4.08
CA ILE A 132 -0.33 9.54 -4.97
C ILE A 132 -1.23 8.93 -6.05
N TYR A 133 -2.33 8.32 -5.62
CA TYR A 133 -3.32 7.70 -6.50
C TYR A 133 -4.73 8.09 -6.07
N PRO A 134 -5.52 8.78 -6.91
CA PRO A 134 -6.93 8.97 -6.64
C PRO A 134 -7.69 7.64 -6.76
N THR A 135 -8.83 7.56 -6.08
CA THR A 135 -9.63 6.33 -5.99
C THR A 135 -10.10 5.80 -7.34
N ASP A 136 -10.43 6.71 -8.26
CA ASP A 136 -10.93 6.42 -9.61
C ASP A 136 -9.87 5.80 -10.53
N GLN A 137 -8.59 6.01 -10.26
CA GLN A 137 -7.46 5.40 -10.97
C GLN A 137 -7.14 3.98 -10.49
N ILE A 138 -7.73 3.51 -9.39
CA ILE A 138 -7.56 2.14 -8.89
C ILE A 138 -8.92 1.45 -8.77
N THR A 139 -9.28 0.74 -9.85
CA THR A 139 -10.63 0.23 -10.11
C THR A 139 -11.06 -0.93 -9.22
N SER A 140 -10.15 -1.60 -8.49
CA SER A 140 -10.51 -2.66 -7.54
C SER A 140 -10.05 -2.34 -6.11
N PRO A 141 -10.92 -2.42 -5.08
CA PRO A 141 -10.52 -2.25 -3.69
C PRO A 141 -9.37 -3.19 -3.25
N PRO A 142 -9.35 -4.49 -3.62
CA PRO A 142 -8.20 -5.36 -3.35
C PRO A 142 -6.92 -4.89 -4.04
N GLY A 143 -7.01 -4.36 -5.26
CA GLY A 143 -5.85 -3.82 -5.98
C GLY A 143 -5.24 -2.59 -5.30
N ARG A 144 -6.06 -1.75 -4.63
CA ARG A 144 -5.57 -0.60 -3.85
C ARG A 144 -4.77 -1.02 -2.64
N GLU A 145 -5.29 -1.98 -1.90
CA GLU A 145 -4.62 -2.49 -0.70
C GLU A 145 -3.31 -3.19 -1.07
N LEU A 146 -3.30 -4.01 -2.12
CA LEU A 146 -2.09 -4.66 -2.62
C LEU A 146 -1.04 -3.64 -3.09
N LEU A 147 -1.45 -2.60 -3.82
CA LEU A 147 -0.56 -1.53 -4.25
C LEU A 147 -0.02 -0.73 -3.05
N TYR A 148 -0.88 -0.41 -2.08
CA TYR A 148 -0.45 0.26 -0.86
C TYR A 148 0.58 -0.57 -0.09
N LEU A 149 0.32 -1.86 0.10
CA LEU A 149 1.24 -2.78 0.77
C LEU A 149 2.55 -2.98 -0.01
N SER A 150 2.51 -2.99 -1.34
CA SER A 150 3.73 -3.11 -2.16
C SER A 150 4.61 -1.86 -2.03
N ILE A 151 4.02 -0.66 -1.94
CA ILE A 151 4.77 0.56 -1.64
C ILE A 151 5.39 0.46 -0.24
N LEU A 152 4.61 0.08 0.79
CA LEU A 152 5.12 -0.06 2.16
C LEU A 152 6.28 -1.08 2.27
N LYS A 153 6.25 -2.14 1.44
CA LYS A 153 7.30 -3.15 1.40
C LYS A 153 8.67 -2.54 1.04
N THR A 154 8.70 -1.49 0.21
CA THR A 154 9.95 -0.81 -0.17
C THR A 154 10.62 -0.06 0.99
N PHE A 155 9.89 0.16 2.10
CA PHE A 155 10.38 0.89 3.28
C PHE A 155 10.56 0.01 4.51
N GLU A 156 10.35 -1.31 4.41
CA GLU A 156 10.23 -2.17 5.59
C GLU A 156 11.48 -2.23 6.48
N ASN A 157 12.66 -2.00 5.88
CA ASN A 157 13.95 -1.99 6.56
C ASN A 157 14.56 -0.58 6.64
N ALA A 158 13.82 0.46 6.21
CA ALA A 158 14.28 1.83 6.23
C ALA A 158 14.37 2.35 7.67
N THR A 159 15.43 3.09 7.99
CA THR A 159 15.42 3.99 9.15
C THR A 159 14.53 5.21 8.87
N ALA A 160 14.13 5.93 9.92
CA ALA A 160 13.35 7.16 9.75
C ALA A 160 14.08 8.23 8.95
N GLU A 161 15.40 8.33 9.12
CA GLU A 161 16.25 9.25 8.36
C GLU A 161 16.31 8.89 6.88
N GLN A 162 16.51 7.60 6.56
CA GLN A 162 16.51 7.12 5.17
C GLN A 162 15.15 7.31 4.50
N LEU A 163 14.06 7.06 5.22
CA LEU A 163 12.71 7.27 4.70
C LEU A 163 12.44 8.75 4.42
N TRP A 164 12.89 9.64 5.31
CA TRP A 164 12.81 11.08 5.11
C TRP A 164 13.66 11.56 3.93
N ASP A 165 14.90 11.09 3.80
CA ASP A 165 15.77 11.40 2.64
C ASP A 165 15.13 10.94 1.33
N HIS A 166 14.60 9.72 1.31
CA HIS A 166 13.90 9.17 0.15
C HIS A 166 12.69 10.02 -0.24
N TRP A 167 11.87 10.46 0.71
CA TRP A 167 10.68 11.28 0.45
C TRP A 167 11.00 12.72 0.06
N THR A 168 12.12 13.26 0.52
CA THR A 168 12.54 14.63 0.15
C THR A 168 13.26 14.69 -1.18
N THR A 169 14.05 13.67 -1.52
CA THR A 169 14.95 13.69 -2.69
C THR A 169 14.54 12.76 -3.82
N GLY A 170 13.81 11.67 -3.52
CA GLY A 170 13.56 10.56 -4.44
C GLY A 170 14.70 9.56 -4.55
N ASN A 171 15.79 9.75 -3.81
CA ASN A 171 16.88 8.79 -3.77
C ASN A 171 16.38 7.46 -3.18
N PRO A 172 16.71 6.30 -3.76
CA PRO A 172 16.33 5.01 -3.19
C PRO A 172 16.75 4.88 -1.72
N VAL A 173 15.90 4.25 -0.90
CA VAL A 173 16.27 3.83 0.47
C VAL A 173 17.45 2.85 0.35
N LYS A 174 18.58 3.18 1.00
CA LYS A 174 19.83 2.40 0.96
C LYS A 174 19.96 1.45 2.15
#